data_AF-A0A958HEE4-F1
#
_entry.id   AF-A0A958HEE4-F1
#
_cell.length_a   1.000
_cell.length_b   1.000
_cell.length_c   1.000
_cell.angle_alpha   90.00
_cell.angle_beta   90.00
_cell.angle_gamma   90.00
#
_symmetry.space_group_name_H-M   'P 1'
#
loop_
_entity.id
_entity.type
_entity.pdbx_description
1 polymer ?
#
loop_
_entity_poly.entity_id
_entity_poly.type
_entity_poly.pdbx_seq_one_letter_code
_entity_poly.pdbx_strand_id
1 'polypeptide(L)'
;TGSVNIGGGSVSGSTGTAFLAQGTLGSTSYSGSIAKTSAGRLVDVGAGGSGTVTLSGNLSCTGSCGTGGGNHGLRVTGRSAGVVTFSGATKTFNASGANPGISLTSNTGAVINFTNGGLAVTSTTGNAFEATGGGIINVAGNGNMLSNTSGIALNVLNTTIAATGLTFQSINSNGGVNGIVLNNTGTSGGLTVTGVGTTAGSGGTIQNKTGDGIRLESTQNHMLNHMNLTSTASNNGPGPCGNDVTGNTGCNAAINMLAVANVTLTGINISGGQQYGINGNGVSGINFTGLTVSGSGNEPEEDGIRFFNLSGSCRIRNTTVQNSFSNNVRIYNNAPTPLLMFIDEDVANTSRYLNALNDDGMRFEATNMANIAMNVFDTDFDSSDGDHIQAAIGDSAGMVLNFSNNTMIATNATVLGSGITLNSGGNFSGSMTFDVTGNTINGANAKAINVNQGTTTLDGGTGTISGNIINN
;
A
#
# COMPACT_ATOMS: atom_id res chain seq x y z
N THR A 1 -2.08 20.41 -39.57
CA THR A 1 -1.20 19.33 -39.10
C THR A 1 0.14 19.47 -39.80
N GLY A 2 1.24 19.26 -39.09
CA GLY A 2 2.61 19.42 -39.62
C GLY A 2 3.64 19.03 -38.57
N SER A 3 4.86 18.73 -38.99
CA SER A 3 5.95 18.33 -38.09
C SER A 3 6.88 19.52 -37.81
N VAL A 4 7.17 19.76 -36.54
CA VAL A 4 8.16 20.76 -36.09
C VAL A 4 9.26 20.00 -35.35
N ASN A 5 10.44 19.95 -35.96
CA ASN A 5 11.59 19.28 -35.38
C ASN A 5 12.71 20.30 -35.14
N ILE A 6 13.04 20.54 -33.87
CA ILE A 6 14.10 21.47 -33.46
C ILE A 6 15.20 20.62 -32.80
N GLY A 7 16.29 20.40 -33.55
CA GLY A 7 17.32 19.40 -33.25
C GLY A 7 18.30 19.72 -32.10
N GLY A 8 18.19 20.87 -31.43
CA GLY A 8 19.02 21.19 -30.27
C GLY A 8 18.92 22.65 -29.79
N GLY A 9 19.85 23.05 -28.93
CA GLY A 9 19.92 24.39 -28.33
C GLY A 9 19.55 24.42 -26.84
N SER A 10 19.35 25.62 -26.29
CA SER A 10 18.91 25.82 -24.91
C SER A 10 17.87 26.94 -24.82
N VAL A 11 16.73 26.66 -24.17
CA VAL A 11 15.75 27.68 -23.78
C VAL A 11 15.98 28.03 -22.32
N SER A 12 16.31 29.29 -22.03
CA SER A 12 16.54 29.79 -20.66
C SER A 12 16.07 31.23 -20.47
N GLY A 13 15.90 31.66 -19.22
CA GLY A 13 15.65 33.07 -18.85
C GLY A 13 14.23 33.58 -19.12
N SER A 14 13.29 32.71 -19.52
CA SER A 14 11.89 33.11 -19.74
C SER A 14 11.20 33.46 -18.42
N THR A 15 10.36 34.50 -18.42
CA THR A 15 9.55 34.91 -17.26
C THR A 15 8.13 34.30 -17.25
N GLY A 16 7.64 33.87 -18.40
CA GLY A 16 6.34 33.19 -18.57
C GLY A 16 6.46 31.67 -18.70
N THR A 17 5.85 31.06 -19.72
CA THR A 17 6.08 29.65 -20.05
C THR A 17 7.36 29.52 -20.88
N ALA A 18 8.28 28.60 -20.55
CA ALA A 18 9.50 28.41 -21.37
C ALA A 18 9.21 27.67 -22.69
N PHE A 19 8.43 26.58 -22.63
CA PHE A 19 8.04 25.83 -23.82
C PHE A 19 6.53 25.59 -23.82
N LEU A 20 5.88 26.03 -24.89
CA LEU A 20 4.44 25.97 -25.05
C LEU A 20 4.09 25.21 -26.32
N ALA A 21 3.37 24.10 -26.19
CA ALA A 21 2.86 23.32 -27.31
C ALA A 21 1.34 23.22 -27.20
N GLN A 22 0.64 23.99 -28.05
CA GLN A 22 -0.83 24.07 -28.05
C GLN A 22 -1.41 23.95 -29.46
N GLY A 23 -2.68 23.54 -29.53
CA GLY A 23 -3.48 23.42 -30.74
C GLY A 23 -3.40 22.03 -31.39
N THR A 24 -3.83 21.93 -32.65
CA THR A 24 -3.81 20.67 -33.41
C THR A 24 -2.41 20.38 -33.96
N LEU A 25 -1.54 19.88 -33.08
CA LEU A 25 -0.16 19.49 -33.41
C LEU A 25 -0.14 18.23 -34.30
N GLY A 26 0.85 18.14 -35.20
CA GLY A 26 1.20 16.91 -35.90
C GLY A 26 2.24 16.11 -35.11
N SER A 27 3.52 16.42 -35.33
CA SER A 27 4.63 15.92 -34.50
C SER A 27 5.52 17.08 -34.09
N THR A 28 5.76 17.27 -32.80
CA THR A 28 6.67 18.30 -32.29
C THR A 28 7.81 17.64 -31.54
N SER A 29 9.06 17.83 -31.95
CA SER A 29 10.23 17.33 -31.22
C SER A 29 11.22 18.46 -30.89
N TYR A 30 11.71 18.48 -29.66
CA TYR A 30 12.79 19.38 -29.22
C TYR A 30 13.81 18.62 -28.37
N SER A 31 15.07 18.62 -28.79
CA SER A 31 16.17 17.94 -28.09
C SER A 31 17.08 18.88 -27.30
N GLY A 32 16.83 20.18 -27.37
CA GLY A 32 17.55 21.16 -26.56
C GLY A 32 17.09 21.18 -25.10
N SER A 33 17.92 21.74 -24.22
CA SER A 33 17.57 21.87 -22.80
C SER A 33 16.53 22.98 -22.58
N ILE A 34 15.69 22.81 -21.56
CA ILE A 34 14.71 23.82 -21.14
C ILE A 34 14.94 24.10 -19.66
N ALA A 35 15.34 25.32 -19.33
CA ALA A 35 15.74 25.68 -17.98
C ALA A 35 15.14 27.00 -17.50
N LYS A 36 14.74 27.06 -16.22
CA LYS A 36 14.23 28.27 -15.55
C LYS A 36 14.56 28.29 -14.06
N THR A 37 14.65 29.50 -13.52
CA THR A 37 14.78 29.80 -12.07
C THR A 37 13.74 30.82 -11.58
N SER A 38 12.80 31.21 -12.44
CA SER A 38 11.74 32.17 -12.14
C SER A 38 10.37 31.49 -12.04
N ALA A 39 9.37 32.22 -11.53
CA ALA A 39 7.97 31.81 -11.57
C ALA A 39 7.47 31.49 -12.99
N GLY A 40 6.35 30.76 -13.08
CA GLY A 40 5.74 30.31 -14.34
C GLY A 40 5.97 28.82 -14.63
N ARG A 41 5.45 28.37 -15.80
CA ARG A 41 5.61 26.99 -16.28
C ARG A 41 6.94 26.78 -17.00
N LEU A 42 7.60 25.65 -16.75
CA LEU A 42 8.71 25.20 -17.60
C LEU A 42 8.15 24.70 -18.93
N VAL A 43 7.20 23.78 -18.86
CA VAL A 43 6.58 23.16 -20.03
C VAL A 43 5.08 23.18 -19.87
N ASP A 44 4.40 23.53 -20.96
CA ASP A 44 2.95 23.48 -21.05
C ASP A 44 2.53 22.85 -22.38
N VAL A 45 1.90 21.68 -22.30
CA VAL A 45 1.36 20.96 -23.46
C VAL A 45 -0.16 20.85 -23.30
N GLY A 46 -0.93 21.36 -24.25
CA GLY A 46 -2.40 21.29 -24.12
C GLY A 46 -3.21 21.49 -25.40
N ALA A 47 -4.52 21.68 -25.21
CA ALA A 47 -5.55 22.05 -26.19
C ALA A 47 -6.01 20.95 -27.19
N GLY A 48 -6.51 19.81 -26.70
CA GLY A 48 -7.29 18.86 -27.50
C GLY A 48 -6.55 18.16 -28.65
N GLY A 49 -5.22 18.34 -28.73
CA GLY A 49 -4.41 17.83 -29.82
C GLY A 49 -4.19 16.32 -29.76
N SER A 50 -4.21 15.68 -30.92
CA SER A 50 -3.91 14.24 -31.13
C SER A 50 -2.47 13.95 -31.55
N GLY A 51 -1.68 14.99 -31.82
CA GLY A 51 -0.30 14.87 -32.30
C GLY A 51 0.70 14.46 -31.23
N THR A 52 1.91 14.11 -31.65
CA THR A 52 3.01 13.73 -30.75
C THR A 52 3.82 14.94 -30.29
N VAL A 53 4.26 14.94 -29.03
CA VAL A 53 5.22 15.92 -28.49
C VAL A 53 6.35 15.18 -27.81
N THR A 54 7.59 15.38 -28.23
CA THR A 54 8.77 14.73 -27.66
C THR A 54 9.80 15.77 -27.24
N LEU A 55 10.08 15.86 -25.95
CA LEU A 55 11.14 16.68 -25.38
C LEU A 55 12.26 15.77 -24.87
N SER A 56 13.36 15.71 -25.61
CA SER A 56 14.48 14.81 -25.33
C SER A 56 15.69 15.48 -24.68
N GLY A 57 15.68 16.81 -24.57
CA GLY A 57 16.67 17.53 -23.77
C GLY A 57 16.32 17.55 -22.28
N ASN A 58 17.31 17.93 -21.45
CA ASN A 58 17.13 18.03 -20.00
C ASN A 58 16.13 19.13 -19.64
N LEU A 59 15.30 18.86 -18.64
CA LEU A 59 14.30 19.79 -18.11
C LEU A 59 14.74 20.21 -16.71
N SER A 60 14.85 21.52 -16.46
CA SER A 60 15.29 22.02 -15.17
C SER A 60 14.50 23.26 -14.76
N CYS A 61 13.70 23.11 -13.70
CA CYS A 61 13.04 24.21 -13.04
C CYS A 61 13.45 24.20 -11.57
N THR A 62 14.43 25.03 -11.19
CA THR A 62 15.07 24.97 -9.87
C THR A 62 14.73 26.15 -8.95
N GLY A 63 13.93 27.11 -9.42
CA GLY A 63 13.49 28.27 -8.63
C GLY A 63 12.03 28.64 -8.88
N SER A 64 11.22 28.65 -7.81
CA SER A 64 9.82 29.11 -7.78
C SER A 64 8.89 28.52 -8.85
N CYS A 65 9.16 27.29 -9.28
CA CYS A 65 8.30 26.58 -10.24
C CYS A 65 6.92 26.37 -9.63
N GLY A 66 5.87 26.45 -10.42
CA GLY A 66 4.52 26.29 -9.89
C GLY A 66 4.02 27.45 -8.99
N THR A 67 4.76 28.56 -8.90
CA THR A 67 4.31 29.76 -8.14
C THR A 67 3.54 30.74 -9.01
N GLY A 68 2.56 31.41 -8.42
CA GLY A 68 1.57 32.24 -9.11
C GLY A 68 0.32 31.45 -9.53
N GLY A 69 -0.84 32.12 -9.62
CA GLY A 69 -2.11 31.46 -9.92
C GLY A 69 -2.08 30.68 -11.24
N GLY A 70 -2.39 29.38 -11.20
CA GLY A 70 -2.44 28.50 -12.37
C GLY A 70 -1.09 28.11 -12.98
N ASN A 71 0.02 28.48 -12.36
CA ASN A 71 1.35 28.08 -12.80
C ASN A 71 1.73 26.73 -12.19
N HIS A 72 2.17 25.78 -12.99
CA HIS A 72 2.70 24.48 -12.57
C HIS A 72 4.20 24.42 -12.90
N GLY A 73 4.95 23.41 -12.47
CA GLY A 73 6.29 23.19 -13.03
C GLY A 73 6.21 22.69 -14.48
N LEU A 74 5.52 21.57 -14.67
CA LEU A 74 5.16 20.99 -15.97
C LEU A 74 3.66 20.72 -15.99
N ARG A 75 3.01 21.08 -17.10
CA ARG A 75 1.59 20.80 -17.32
C ARG A 75 1.37 20.07 -18.64
N VAL A 76 0.58 18.99 -18.59
CA VAL A 76 -0.05 18.40 -19.76
C VAL A 76 -1.55 18.34 -19.51
N THR A 77 -2.37 18.96 -20.36
CA THR A 77 -3.80 19.04 -20.07
C THR A 77 -4.71 18.91 -21.28
N GLY A 78 -5.89 18.32 -21.07
CA GLY A 78 -7.01 18.35 -22.03
C GLY A 78 -6.70 17.64 -23.35
N ARG A 79 -5.86 16.60 -23.34
CA ARG A 79 -5.49 15.87 -24.55
C ARG A 79 -6.45 14.71 -24.82
N SER A 80 -7.00 14.67 -26.03
CA SER A 80 -7.94 13.63 -26.47
C SER A 80 -7.27 12.43 -27.13
N ALA A 81 -6.01 12.56 -27.55
CA ALA A 81 -5.22 11.49 -28.17
C ALA A 81 -3.70 11.82 -28.17
N GLY A 82 -2.90 10.93 -28.77
CA GLY A 82 -1.49 11.17 -29.07
C GLY A 82 -0.54 10.84 -27.92
N VAL A 83 0.75 11.11 -28.13
CA VAL A 83 1.81 10.75 -27.19
C VAL A 83 2.62 11.99 -26.80
N VAL A 84 2.81 12.19 -25.50
CA VAL A 84 3.74 13.19 -24.96
C VAL A 84 4.88 12.44 -24.27
N THR A 85 6.12 12.70 -24.69
CA THR A 85 7.30 12.02 -24.15
C THR A 85 8.31 13.02 -23.63
N PHE A 86 8.73 12.84 -22.39
CA PHE A 86 9.85 13.52 -21.76
C PHE A 86 10.97 12.49 -21.58
N SER A 87 12.08 12.62 -22.32
CA SER A 87 13.14 11.60 -22.39
C SER A 87 14.55 12.12 -22.08
N GLY A 88 14.69 13.40 -21.72
CA GLY A 88 15.97 13.96 -21.25
C GLY A 88 16.53 13.19 -20.05
N ALA A 89 17.86 13.14 -19.90
CA ALA A 89 18.52 12.39 -18.83
C ALA A 89 18.16 12.93 -17.42
N THR A 90 17.90 14.23 -17.30
CA THR A 90 17.41 14.85 -16.06
C THR A 90 16.13 15.64 -16.28
N LYS A 91 15.21 15.54 -15.32
CA LYS A 91 13.93 16.27 -15.29
C LYS A 91 13.68 16.74 -13.86
N THR A 92 14.16 17.94 -13.54
CA THR A 92 14.14 18.48 -12.18
C THR A 92 13.09 19.58 -12.03
N PHE A 93 12.24 19.48 -11.01
CA PHE A 93 11.22 20.47 -10.69
C PHE A 93 11.20 20.76 -9.19
N ASN A 94 11.52 22.01 -8.82
CA ASN A 94 11.44 22.52 -7.45
C ASN A 94 10.24 23.48 -7.35
N ALA A 95 9.10 22.94 -6.95
CA ALA A 95 7.88 23.71 -6.75
C ALA A 95 7.76 24.21 -5.30
N SER A 96 7.36 25.46 -5.13
CA SER A 96 7.17 26.07 -3.80
C SER A 96 5.78 26.64 -3.56
N GLY A 97 4.92 26.62 -4.58
CA GLY A 97 3.55 27.12 -4.53
C GLY A 97 2.50 26.02 -4.32
N ALA A 98 1.23 26.44 -4.25
CA ALA A 98 0.09 25.56 -4.05
C ALA A 98 -0.25 24.68 -5.27
N ASN A 99 0.23 25.04 -6.46
CA ASN A 99 0.01 24.23 -7.65
C ASN A 99 1.00 23.05 -7.71
N PRO A 100 0.62 21.92 -8.32
CA PRO A 100 1.52 20.80 -8.46
C PRO A 100 2.84 21.10 -9.22
N GLY A 101 3.90 20.40 -8.83
CA GLY A 101 5.16 20.40 -9.58
C GLY A 101 4.99 19.84 -10.99
N ILE A 102 4.32 18.69 -11.10
CA ILE A 102 3.86 18.10 -12.36
C ILE A 102 2.34 17.92 -12.29
N SER A 103 1.63 18.40 -13.31
CA SER A 103 0.18 18.27 -13.44
C SER A 103 -0.21 17.69 -14.79
N LEU A 104 -0.83 16.52 -14.78
CA LEU A 104 -1.31 15.78 -15.94
C LEU A 104 -2.84 15.62 -15.82
N THR A 105 -3.62 16.56 -16.35
CA THR A 105 -5.06 16.63 -16.09
C THR A 105 -5.93 16.46 -17.34
N SER A 106 -6.96 15.63 -17.24
CA SER A 106 -7.98 15.44 -18.30
C SER A 106 -7.39 14.99 -19.65
N ASN A 107 -6.51 13.99 -19.64
CA ASN A 107 -5.78 13.52 -20.82
C ASN A 107 -6.36 12.20 -21.37
N THR A 108 -7.69 12.01 -21.32
CA THR A 108 -8.41 10.73 -21.47
C THR A 108 -7.90 9.77 -22.55
N GLY A 109 -7.48 10.27 -23.73
CA GLY A 109 -6.99 9.40 -24.82
C GLY A 109 -5.48 9.50 -25.11
N ALA A 110 -4.73 10.27 -24.33
CA ALA A 110 -3.30 10.47 -24.55
C ALA A 110 -2.43 9.54 -23.70
N VAL A 111 -1.23 9.25 -24.21
CA VAL A 111 -0.16 8.57 -23.47
C VAL A 111 0.90 9.58 -23.07
N ILE A 112 1.28 9.62 -21.80
CA ILE A 112 2.31 10.53 -21.28
C ILE A 112 3.44 9.69 -20.66
N ASN A 113 4.64 9.83 -21.23
CA ASN A 113 5.79 9.03 -20.86
C ASN A 113 6.90 9.89 -20.27
N PHE A 114 7.38 9.52 -19.09
CA PHE A 114 8.68 9.95 -18.56
C PHE A 114 9.64 8.77 -18.71
N THR A 115 10.65 8.91 -19.56
CA THR A 115 11.60 7.82 -19.87
C THR A 115 13.02 8.24 -19.53
N ASN A 116 13.95 7.28 -19.57
CA ASN A 116 15.37 7.50 -19.30
C ASN A 116 15.71 7.95 -17.86
N GLY A 117 14.77 7.77 -16.91
CA GLY A 117 15.01 8.07 -15.50
C GLY A 117 15.15 9.56 -15.18
N GLY A 118 15.74 9.84 -14.01
CA GLY A 118 16.14 11.18 -13.57
C GLY A 118 15.00 12.18 -13.34
N LEU A 119 13.76 11.70 -13.18
CA LEU A 119 12.63 12.54 -12.79
C LEU A 119 12.73 12.88 -11.29
N ALA A 120 13.09 14.11 -10.96
CA ALA A 120 13.20 14.58 -9.58
C ALA A 120 12.22 15.73 -9.35
N VAL A 121 11.21 15.52 -8.51
CA VAL A 121 10.23 16.56 -8.17
C VAL A 121 10.20 16.79 -6.67
N THR A 122 10.51 18.02 -6.27
CA THR A 122 10.37 18.49 -4.90
C THR A 122 9.26 19.53 -4.88
N SER A 123 8.27 19.37 -4.01
CA SER A 123 7.21 20.34 -3.79
C SER A 123 7.02 20.65 -2.31
N THR A 124 6.50 21.82 -1.98
CA THR A 124 6.18 22.19 -0.59
C THR A 124 4.70 21.95 -0.30
N THR A 125 3.81 22.72 -0.94
CA THR A 125 2.36 22.75 -0.62
C THR A 125 1.51 22.06 -1.67
N GLY A 126 1.74 22.35 -2.96
CA GLY A 126 1.11 21.60 -4.04
C GLY A 126 1.64 20.16 -4.12
N ASN A 127 0.90 19.29 -4.81
CA ASN A 127 1.33 17.90 -5.03
C ASN A 127 2.67 17.86 -5.81
N ALA A 128 3.54 16.87 -5.55
CA ALA A 128 4.78 16.79 -6.34
C ALA A 128 4.45 16.27 -7.76
N PHE A 129 3.75 15.14 -7.84
CA PHE A 129 3.25 14.59 -9.09
C PHE A 129 1.74 14.37 -9.01
N GLU A 130 0.99 15.02 -9.91
CA GLU A 130 -0.45 14.88 -10.03
C GLU A 130 -0.86 14.41 -11.42
N ALA A 131 -1.64 13.34 -11.48
CA ALA A 131 -2.28 12.87 -12.70
C ALA A 131 -3.76 12.54 -12.44
N THR A 132 -4.67 13.27 -13.07
CA THR A 132 -6.11 13.13 -12.83
C THR A 132 -6.94 13.23 -14.12
N GLY A 133 -8.12 12.61 -14.13
CA GLY A 133 -9.10 12.80 -15.22
C GLY A 133 -8.80 12.05 -16.51
N GLY A 134 -7.95 11.03 -16.47
CA GLY A 134 -7.75 10.06 -17.55
C GLY A 134 -6.44 10.20 -18.31
N GLY A 135 -6.28 9.31 -19.28
CA GLY A 135 -5.04 9.10 -20.02
C GLY A 135 -4.26 7.90 -19.49
N ILE A 136 -3.15 7.61 -20.17
CA ILE A 136 -2.21 6.56 -19.78
C ILE A 136 -0.89 7.23 -19.40
N ILE A 137 -0.36 6.90 -18.23
CA ILE A 137 0.91 7.44 -17.73
C ILE A 137 1.94 6.34 -17.51
N ASN A 138 3.21 6.67 -17.71
CA ASN A 138 4.35 5.81 -17.46
C ASN A 138 5.54 6.63 -16.95
N VAL A 139 6.24 6.10 -15.94
CA VAL A 139 7.49 6.66 -15.42
C VAL A 139 8.52 5.53 -15.35
N ALA A 140 9.54 5.60 -16.19
CA ALA A 140 10.52 4.53 -16.38
C ALA A 140 11.97 5.02 -16.22
N GLY A 141 12.86 4.06 -15.98
CA GLY A 141 14.28 4.30 -15.73
C GLY A 141 14.60 4.55 -14.25
N ASN A 142 15.89 4.67 -13.95
CA ASN A 142 16.40 4.75 -12.57
C ASN A 142 16.44 6.21 -12.06
N GLY A 143 16.53 6.36 -10.73
CA GLY A 143 16.75 7.66 -10.09
C GLY A 143 15.56 8.62 -10.16
N ASN A 144 14.35 8.11 -10.40
CA ASN A 144 13.14 8.92 -10.26
C ASN A 144 12.81 9.10 -8.77
N MET A 145 12.60 10.33 -8.33
CA MET A 145 12.40 10.69 -6.93
C MET A 145 11.31 11.73 -6.78
N LEU A 146 10.44 11.55 -5.78
CA LEU A 146 9.44 12.54 -5.38
C LEU A 146 9.66 12.94 -3.92
N SER A 147 9.48 14.22 -3.61
CA SER A 147 9.53 14.73 -2.24
C SER A 147 8.46 15.80 -2.02
N ASN A 148 7.74 15.73 -0.91
CA ASN A 148 6.73 16.72 -0.53
C ASN A 148 6.72 17.06 0.98
N THR A 149 6.45 18.33 1.32
CA THR A 149 6.43 18.85 2.71
C THR A 149 5.03 19.08 3.31
N SER A 150 3.95 19.05 2.54
CA SER A 150 2.59 19.13 3.12
C SER A 150 1.49 18.69 2.16
N GLY A 151 1.73 18.75 0.85
CA GLY A 151 0.92 18.11 -0.17
C GLY A 151 1.20 16.61 -0.32
N ILE A 152 0.57 16.01 -1.33
CA ILE A 152 0.76 14.60 -1.66
C ILE A 152 2.00 14.47 -2.56
N ALA A 153 2.86 13.49 -2.29
CA ALA A 153 4.03 13.26 -3.14
C ALA A 153 3.60 12.68 -4.50
N LEU A 154 2.75 11.65 -4.49
CA LEU A 154 2.20 11.04 -5.71
C LEU A 154 0.68 10.94 -5.62
N ASN A 155 -0.02 11.66 -6.50
CA ASN A 155 -1.48 11.65 -6.59
C ASN A 155 -1.90 11.21 -8.00
N VAL A 156 -2.43 9.99 -8.14
CA VAL A 156 -2.94 9.45 -9.41
C VAL A 156 -4.39 9.02 -9.22
N LEU A 157 -5.31 9.75 -9.84
CA LEU A 157 -6.75 9.54 -9.68
C LEU A 157 -7.40 9.35 -11.06
N ASN A 158 -8.17 8.29 -11.25
CA ASN A 158 -8.92 8.04 -12.49
C ASN A 158 -8.02 8.13 -13.74
N THR A 159 -6.78 7.63 -13.64
CA THR A 159 -5.77 7.70 -14.71
C THR A 159 -5.07 6.37 -14.82
N THR A 160 -5.02 5.79 -16.02
CA THR A 160 -4.45 4.45 -16.21
C THR A 160 -2.94 4.47 -16.07
N ILE A 161 -2.39 3.58 -15.25
CA ILE A 161 -0.95 3.31 -15.23
C ILE A 161 -0.66 2.28 -16.33
N ALA A 162 0.28 2.59 -17.22
CA ALA A 162 0.70 1.69 -18.28
C ALA A 162 1.25 0.36 -17.72
N ALA A 163 1.28 -0.70 -18.52
CA ALA A 163 1.78 -2.00 -18.10
C ALA A 163 3.23 -1.98 -17.54
N THR A 164 4.06 -1.04 -18.01
CA THR A 164 5.42 -0.81 -17.50
C THR A 164 5.47 -0.14 -16.12
N GLY A 165 4.35 0.37 -15.62
CA GLY A 165 4.19 0.91 -14.28
C GLY A 165 4.68 2.34 -14.09
N LEU A 166 4.67 2.75 -12.83
CA LEU A 166 5.36 3.93 -12.33
C LEU A 166 6.55 3.47 -11.49
N THR A 167 7.78 3.71 -11.96
CA THR A 167 9.00 3.31 -11.25
C THR A 167 9.64 4.53 -10.58
N PHE A 168 9.71 4.51 -9.25
CA PHE A 168 10.42 5.48 -8.44
C PHE A 168 11.49 4.80 -7.60
N GLN A 169 12.66 5.41 -7.47
CA GLN A 169 13.65 4.99 -6.50
C GLN A 169 13.16 5.27 -5.08
N SER A 170 12.71 6.51 -4.84
CA SER A 170 12.20 6.93 -3.54
C SER A 170 11.03 7.90 -3.64
N ILE A 171 10.08 7.78 -2.70
CA ILE A 171 8.99 8.75 -2.53
C ILE A 171 8.99 9.22 -1.07
N ASN A 172 9.20 10.52 -0.86
CA ASN A 172 9.23 11.15 0.45
C ASN A 172 8.04 12.08 0.63
N SER A 173 7.43 12.07 1.81
CA SER A 173 6.31 12.96 2.13
C SER A 173 6.21 13.19 3.63
N ASN A 174 6.16 14.44 4.07
CA ASN A 174 6.09 14.80 5.49
C ASN A 174 4.93 15.76 5.72
N GLY A 175 3.95 15.45 6.56
CA GLY A 175 2.83 16.36 6.84
C GLY A 175 1.66 16.27 5.86
N GLY A 176 0.49 16.82 6.19
CA GLY A 176 -0.72 16.74 5.36
C GLY A 176 -1.52 15.44 5.55
N VAL A 177 -2.53 15.22 4.72
CA VAL A 177 -3.46 14.09 4.91
C VAL A 177 -2.86 12.77 4.42
N ASN A 178 -2.28 12.75 3.22
CA ASN A 178 -1.75 11.53 2.60
C ASN A 178 -0.36 11.74 2.00
N GLY A 179 0.41 10.65 1.87
CA GLY A 179 1.71 10.65 1.18
C GLY A 179 1.61 10.21 -0.28
N ILE A 180 0.95 9.08 -0.51
CA ILE A 180 0.70 8.50 -1.83
C ILE A 180 -0.78 8.17 -1.95
N VAL A 181 -1.39 8.53 -3.08
CA VAL A 181 -2.77 8.17 -3.40
C VAL A 181 -2.83 7.64 -4.82
N LEU A 182 -3.27 6.39 -4.97
CA LEU A 182 -3.59 5.75 -6.24
C LEU A 182 -5.04 5.27 -6.15
N ASN A 183 -5.93 5.89 -6.93
CA ASN A 183 -7.35 5.53 -6.96
C ASN A 183 -7.81 5.38 -8.42
N ASN A 184 -8.37 4.20 -8.73
CA ASN A 184 -8.90 3.86 -10.05
C ASN A 184 -7.84 4.05 -11.15
N THR A 185 -6.74 3.29 -11.03
CA THR A 185 -5.58 3.40 -11.93
C THR A 185 -5.56 2.36 -13.06
N GLY A 186 -6.70 1.72 -13.30
CA GLY A 186 -6.86 0.66 -14.29
C GLY A 186 -6.20 -0.67 -13.88
N THR A 187 -6.19 -1.62 -14.82
CA THR A 187 -5.80 -3.03 -14.55
C THR A 187 -4.50 -3.46 -15.25
N SER A 188 -3.69 -2.51 -15.73
CA SER A 188 -2.52 -2.82 -16.56
C SER A 188 -1.22 -2.86 -15.76
N GLY A 189 -0.90 -1.80 -15.01
CA GLY A 189 0.30 -1.74 -14.16
C GLY A 189 0.01 -0.99 -12.86
N GLY A 190 1.04 -0.90 -12.01
CA GLY A 190 0.94 -0.25 -10.71
C GLY A 190 2.18 0.58 -10.37
N LEU A 191 2.37 0.81 -9.08
CA LEU A 191 3.51 1.55 -8.54
C LEU A 191 4.61 0.59 -8.12
N THR A 192 5.84 0.85 -8.57
CA THR A 192 7.06 0.23 -8.08
C THR A 192 7.93 1.28 -7.40
N VAL A 193 8.16 1.12 -6.09
CA VAL A 193 9.20 1.84 -5.35
C VAL A 193 10.37 0.89 -5.15
N THR A 194 11.51 1.18 -5.78
CA THR A 194 12.63 0.23 -5.85
C THR A 194 13.48 0.23 -4.60
N GLY A 195 13.66 1.38 -3.95
CA GLY A 195 14.72 1.58 -2.97
C GLY A 195 16.12 1.37 -3.57
N VAL A 196 17.10 1.10 -2.72
CA VAL A 196 18.50 0.78 -3.06
C VAL A 196 18.92 -0.49 -2.33
N GLY A 197 19.04 -1.59 -3.08
CA GLY A 197 19.43 -2.89 -2.51
C GLY A 197 18.51 -3.29 -1.36
N THR A 198 19.10 -3.66 -0.22
CA THR A 198 18.38 -4.02 1.01
C THR A 198 18.40 -2.90 2.07
N THR A 199 18.86 -1.69 1.72
CA THR A 199 19.03 -0.59 2.66
C THR A 199 17.67 -0.09 3.15
N ALA A 200 17.39 -0.25 4.44
CA ALA A 200 16.15 0.24 5.07
C ALA A 200 15.95 1.75 4.84
N GLY A 201 14.71 2.16 4.56
CA GLY A 201 14.33 3.54 4.28
C GLY A 201 14.76 4.09 2.91
N SER A 202 15.51 3.33 2.11
CA SER A 202 15.97 3.80 0.79
C SER A 202 14.85 3.99 -0.24
N GLY A 203 13.68 3.36 -0.02
CA GLY A 203 12.45 3.61 -0.79
C GLY A 203 11.77 4.94 -0.45
N GLY A 204 12.28 5.66 0.56
CA GLY A 204 11.76 6.94 1.03
C GLY A 204 10.93 6.82 2.31
N THR A 205 10.62 7.99 2.87
CA THR A 205 9.89 8.13 4.13
C THR A 205 8.57 8.86 3.93
N ILE A 206 7.47 8.23 4.35
CA ILE A 206 6.17 8.86 4.49
C ILE A 206 5.90 9.08 5.97
N GLN A 207 5.67 10.33 6.39
CA GLN A 207 5.56 10.65 7.80
C GLN A 207 4.57 11.76 8.11
N ASN A 208 4.13 11.79 9.38
CA ASN A 208 3.26 12.82 9.94
C ASN A 208 1.97 13.02 9.11
N LYS A 209 1.28 11.91 8.83
CA LYS A 209 0.06 11.92 8.01
C LYS A 209 -1.16 11.80 8.89
N THR A 210 -2.10 12.75 8.76
CA THR A 210 -3.35 12.71 9.53
C THR A 210 -4.31 11.65 9.03
N GLY A 211 -4.26 11.30 7.74
CA GLY A 211 -4.95 10.15 7.16
C GLY A 211 -3.96 9.06 6.76
N ASP A 212 -4.34 8.28 5.74
CA ASP A 212 -3.50 7.19 5.25
C ASP A 212 -2.08 7.63 4.85
N GLY A 213 -1.06 6.85 5.20
CA GLY A 213 0.28 7.07 4.65
C GLY A 213 0.27 6.85 3.13
N ILE A 214 -0.14 5.66 2.73
CA ILE A 214 -0.32 5.20 1.35
C ILE A 214 -1.75 4.71 1.19
N ARG A 215 -2.50 5.28 0.24
CA ARG A 215 -3.84 4.83 -0.13
C ARG A 215 -3.86 4.21 -1.52
N LEU A 216 -4.31 2.96 -1.60
CA LEU A 216 -4.49 2.19 -2.81
C LEU A 216 -5.95 1.77 -2.93
N GLU A 217 -6.64 2.18 -4.00
CA GLU A 217 -8.08 1.93 -4.17
C GLU A 217 -8.42 1.57 -5.62
N SER A 218 -9.02 0.41 -5.85
CA SER A 218 -9.34 -0.07 -7.21
C SER A 218 -8.10 -0.03 -8.13
N THR A 219 -7.03 -0.67 -7.65
CA THR A 219 -5.70 -0.65 -8.26
C THR A 219 -5.07 -2.04 -8.24
N GLN A 220 -3.92 -2.23 -8.90
CA GLN A 220 -3.23 -3.51 -8.88
C GLN A 220 -1.73 -3.43 -9.17
N ASN A 221 -1.02 -4.52 -8.91
CA ASN A 221 0.37 -4.75 -9.28
C ASN A 221 1.33 -3.74 -8.62
N HIS A 222 1.26 -3.63 -7.29
CA HIS A 222 2.11 -2.72 -6.51
C HIS A 222 3.31 -3.47 -5.93
N MET A 223 4.49 -2.86 -6.00
CA MET A 223 5.71 -3.31 -5.35
C MET A 223 6.32 -2.14 -4.58
N LEU A 224 6.33 -2.23 -3.25
CA LEU A 224 6.90 -1.20 -2.39
C LEU A 224 8.05 -1.80 -1.58
N ASN A 225 9.25 -1.27 -1.78
CA ASN A 225 10.46 -1.79 -1.13
C ASN A 225 11.09 -0.73 -0.23
N HIS A 226 11.49 -1.15 0.96
CA HIS A 226 12.35 -0.42 1.89
C HIS A 226 11.88 1.00 2.21
N MET A 227 10.57 1.21 2.37
CA MET A 227 10.00 2.48 2.80
C MET A 227 9.83 2.53 4.31
N ASN A 228 9.95 3.73 4.88
CA ASN A 228 9.59 4.02 6.26
C ASN A 228 8.24 4.74 6.29
N LEU A 229 7.34 4.30 7.16
CA LEU A 229 6.08 4.96 7.45
C LEU A 229 6.00 5.26 8.95
N THR A 230 6.07 6.53 9.33
CA THR A 230 6.17 6.93 10.73
C THR A 230 5.13 7.99 11.09
N SER A 231 4.38 7.77 12.17
CA SER A 231 3.31 8.69 12.58
C SER A 231 2.31 8.98 11.44
N THR A 232 1.98 7.95 10.66
CA THR A 232 0.90 7.98 9.65
C THR A 232 -0.40 7.48 10.27
N ALA A 233 -1.55 7.78 9.64
CA ALA A 233 -2.85 7.53 10.26
C ALA A 233 -2.92 8.10 11.68
N SER A 234 -2.43 9.34 11.84
CA SER A 234 -2.33 9.99 13.15
C SER A 234 -3.67 10.51 13.68
N ASN A 235 -4.76 10.32 12.93
CA ASN A 235 -6.12 10.51 13.39
C ASN A 235 -6.92 9.25 13.00
N ASN A 236 -7.93 8.91 13.80
CA ASN A 236 -8.81 7.80 13.44
C ASN A 236 -9.70 8.20 12.26
N GLY A 237 -9.89 7.26 11.34
CA GLY A 237 -10.78 7.43 10.20
C GLY A 237 -12.25 7.50 10.66
N PRO A 238 -13.14 8.10 9.85
CA PRO A 238 -14.56 8.20 10.19
C PRO A 238 -15.32 6.86 10.07
N GLY A 239 -14.69 5.82 9.51
CA GLY A 239 -15.33 4.53 9.23
C GLY A 239 -15.80 3.81 10.50
N PRO A 240 -16.69 2.82 10.36
CA PRO A 240 -16.94 1.90 11.45
C PRO A 240 -15.73 0.97 11.54
N CYS A 241 -14.69 1.47 12.19
CA CYS A 241 -13.46 0.72 12.39
C CYS A 241 -13.73 -0.34 13.44
N GLY A 242 -13.40 -1.58 13.09
CA GLY A 242 -13.25 -2.64 14.07
C GLY A 242 -14.35 -3.69 14.17
N ASN A 243 -15.62 -3.38 13.87
CA ASN A 243 -16.66 -4.39 14.01
C ASN A 243 -16.76 -5.32 12.79
N ASP A 244 -16.90 -6.62 13.03
CA ASP A 244 -16.94 -7.67 12.00
C ASP A 244 -18.14 -7.59 11.05
N VAL A 245 -19.13 -6.76 11.39
CA VAL A 245 -20.40 -6.65 10.66
C VAL A 245 -20.37 -5.55 9.59
N THR A 246 -19.62 -4.47 9.82
CA THR A 246 -19.55 -3.30 8.92
C THR A 246 -18.20 -3.14 8.23
N GLY A 247 -17.20 -3.93 8.62
CA GLY A 247 -15.91 -4.07 7.92
C GLY A 247 -14.84 -3.13 8.46
N ASN A 248 -13.88 -2.78 7.59
CA ASN A 248 -12.72 -1.93 7.89
C ASN A 248 -12.57 -0.79 6.86
N THR A 249 -13.67 -0.42 6.21
CA THR A 249 -13.72 0.65 5.21
C THR A 249 -13.82 2.02 5.89
N GLY A 250 -13.17 3.04 5.34
CA GLY A 250 -13.19 4.41 5.89
C GLY A 250 -12.27 4.63 7.08
N CYS A 251 -11.50 3.61 7.47
CA CYS A 251 -10.44 3.70 8.46
C CYS A 251 -9.14 4.19 7.82
N ASN A 252 -8.31 4.84 8.62
CA ASN A 252 -6.97 5.24 8.24
C ASN A 252 -5.96 4.11 8.55
N ALA A 253 -4.91 4.01 7.74
CA ALA A 253 -3.78 3.12 8.01
C ALA A 253 -2.46 3.70 7.51
N ALA A 254 -1.32 3.18 7.98
CA ALA A 254 -0.05 3.51 7.32
C ALA A 254 -0.09 3.08 5.84
N ILE A 255 -0.62 1.88 5.55
CA ILE A 255 -0.94 1.42 4.21
C ILE A 255 -2.39 0.95 4.18
N ASN A 256 -3.24 1.62 3.38
CA ASN A 256 -4.66 1.32 3.26
C ASN A 256 -4.99 0.84 1.84
N MET A 257 -5.69 -0.30 1.74
CA MET A 257 -5.99 -0.98 0.49
C MET A 257 -7.48 -1.29 0.39
N LEU A 258 -8.13 -0.86 -0.70
CA LEU A 258 -9.52 -1.18 -0.99
C LEU A 258 -9.65 -1.70 -2.43
N ALA A 259 -10.14 -2.93 -2.61
CA ALA A 259 -10.26 -3.59 -3.91
C ALA A 259 -8.94 -3.57 -4.71
N VAL A 260 -7.86 -4.06 -4.09
CA VAL A 260 -6.51 -4.07 -4.66
C VAL A 260 -6.06 -5.49 -4.98
N ALA A 261 -5.41 -5.69 -6.13
CA ALA A 261 -4.84 -6.99 -6.50
C ALA A 261 -3.30 -6.96 -6.58
N ASN A 262 -2.65 -8.05 -6.22
CA ASN A 262 -1.20 -8.27 -6.37
C ASN A 262 -0.34 -7.18 -5.70
N VAL A 263 -0.23 -7.24 -4.38
CA VAL A 263 0.59 -6.30 -3.59
C VAL A 263 1.81 -7.02 -3.03
N THR A 264 3.00 -6.53 -3.39
CA THR A 264 4.28 -6.96 -2.81
C THR A 264 4.86 -5.86 -1.93
N LEU A 265 5.13 -6.19 -0.67
CA LEU A 265 5.81 -5.30 0.27
C LEU A 265 7.10 -5.98 0.72
N THR A 266 8.23 -5.27 0.62
CA THR A 266 9.54 -5.80 1.06
C THR A 266 10.22 -4.82 2.00
N GLY A 267 10.60 -5.26 3.20
CA GLY A 267 11.42 -4.45 4.10
C GLY A 267 10.77 -3.12 4.52
N ILE A 268 9.44 -3.06 4.57
CA ILE A 268 8.70 -1.88 5.03
C ILE A 268 8.81 -1.77 6.54
N ASN A 269 9.08 -0.56 7.05
CA ASN A 269 9.07 -0.26 8.47
C ASN A 269 7.92 0.70 8.79
N ILE A 270 6.97 0.25 9.60
CA ILE A 270 5.83 1.03 10.11
C ILE A 270 6.02 1.20 11.61
N SER A 271 6.02 2.45 12.08
CA SER A 271 6.13 2.76 13.51
C SER A 271 5.11 3.82 13.93
N GLY A 272 4.27 3.48 14.91
CA GLY A 272 3.23 4.35 15.42
C GLY A 272 2.03 4.46 14.48
N GLY A 273 1.08 5.30 14.89
CA GLY A 273 -0.18 5.55 14.22
C GLY A 273 -1.32 5.49 15.24
N GLN A 274 -2.37 6.27 15.04
CA GLN A 274 -3.53 6.18 15.92
C GLN A 274 -4.47 5.05 15.52
N GLN A 275 -4.33 4.47 14.31
CA GLN A 275 -5.18 3.37 13.82
C GLN A 275 -4.32 2.24 13.21
N TYR A 276 -4.78 1.58 12.15
CA TYR A 276 -4.17 0.37 11.59
C TYR A 276 -2.75 0.61 11.06
N GLY A 277 -1.87 -0.38 11.19
CA GLY A 277 -0.60 -0.38 10.47
C GLY A 277 -0.85 -0.62 8.98
N ILE A 278 -1.40 -1.79 8.64
CA ILE A 278 -1.78 -2.19 7.28
C ILE A 278 -3.26 -2.58 7.30
N ASN A 279 -4.07 -1.92 6.47
CA ASN A 279 -5.49 -2.20 6.34
C ASN A 279 -5.83 -2.64 4.90
N GLY A 280 -6.65 -3.68 4.75
CA GLY A 280 -7.09 -4.17 3.45
C GLY A 280 -8.54 -4.64 3.44
N ASN A 281 -9.31 -4.23 2.43
CA ASN A 281 -10.67 -4.71 2.17
C ASN A 281 -10.81 -5.19 0.72
N GLY A 282 -11.25 -6.42 0.52
CA GLY A 282 -11.39 -7.00 -0.83
C GLY A 282 -10.05 -7.08 -1.57
N VAL A 283 -8.96 -7.34 -0.83
CA VAL A 283 -7.62 -7.48 -1.41
C VAL A 283 -7.45 -8.91 -1.95
N SER A 284 -6.80 -9.05 -3.10
CA SER A 284 -6.48 -10.37 -3.68
C SER A 284 -4.98 -10.49 -3.98
N GLY A 285 -4.35 -11.51 -3.40
CA GLY A 285 -2.92 -11.77 -3.59
C GLY A 285 -2.01 -10.73 -2.92
N ILE A 286 -1.37 -11.15 -1.83
CA ILE A 286 -0.31 -10.38 -1.14
C ILE A 286 0.97 -11.20 -1.01
N ASN A 287 2.12 -10.53 -1.09
CA ASN A 287 3.42 -11.11 -0.75
C ASN A 287 4.22 -10.12 0.08
N PHE A 288 4.18 -10.28 1.39
CA PHE A 288 4.87 -9.43 2.35
C PHE A 288 6.12 -10.15 2.85
N THR A 289 7.28 -9.47 2.84
CA THR A 289 8.53 -10.08 3.29
C THR A 289 9.38 -9.09 4.06
N GLY A 290 9.82 -9.48 5.25
CA GLY A 290 10.78 -8.68 6.00
C GLY A 290 10.21 -7.39 6.59
N LEU A 291 8.89 -7.29 6.83
CA LEU A 291 8.31 -6.05 7.35
C LEU A 291 8.52 -5.92 8.86
N THR A 292 8.45 -4.70 9.35
CA THR A 292 8.30 -4.39 10.77
C THR A 292 7.09 -3.48 10.91
N VAL A 293 6.09 -3.91 11.68
CA VAL A 293 4.89 -3.12 12.00
C VAL A 293 4.81 -3.00 13.51
N SER A 294 4.85 -1.79 14.03
CA SER A 294 4.94 -1.57 15.47
C SER A 294 4.12 -0.39 15.96
N GLY A 295 3.46 -0.55 17.11
CA GLY A 295 2.76 0.55 17.79
C GLY A 295 1.56 1.08 17.01
N SER A 296 0.81 0.20 16.34
CA SER A 296 -0.42 0.55 15.64
C SER A 296 -1.60 0.61 16.60
N GLY A 297 -2.50 1.57 16.40
CA GLY A 297 -3.73 1.72 17.18
C GLY A 297 -3.56 2.46 18.51
N ASN A 298 -4.66 3.04 18.98
CA ASN A 298 -4.83 3.62 20.31
C ASN A 298 -6.18 3.27 20.96
N GLU A 299 -7.05 2.54 20.27
CA GLU A 299 -8.35 2.08 20.77
C GLU A 299 -8.65 0.63 20.34
N PRO A 300 -9.64 -0.03 20.97
CA PRO A 300 -10.00 -1.40 20.62
C PRO A 300 -10.30 -1.56 19.13
N GLU A 301 -10.01 -2.76 18.62
CA GLU A 301 -10.22 -3.18 17.23
C GLU A 301 -9.31 -2.46 16.20
N GLU A 302 -8.21 -1.89 16.67
CA GLU A 302 -7.14 -1.32 15.86
C GLU A 302 -5.92 -2.24 15.85
N ASP A 303 -5.82 -2.99 14.75
CA ASP A 303 -4.84 -4.05 14.58
C ASP A 303 -3.57 -3.56 13.87
N GLY A 304 -2.47 -4.30 14.03
CA GLY A 304 -1.24 -4.07 13.26
C GLY A 304 -1.48 -4.29 11.76
N ILE A 305 -2.03 -5.46 11.42
CA ILE A 305 -2.41 -5.85 10.06
C ILE A 305 -3.86 -6.36 10.08
N ARG A 306 -4.76 -5.66 9.39
CA ARG A 306 -6.18 -6.00 9.27
C ARG A 306 -6.55 -6.27 7.83
N PHE A 307 -7.12 -7.44 7.56
CA PHE A 307 -7.78 -7.75 6.30
C PHE A 307 -9.23 -8.17 6.48
N PHE A 308 -10.07 -7.67 5.58
CA PHE A 308 -11.46 -8.06 5.41
C PHE A 308 -11.67 -8.58 3.98
N ASN A 309 -12.14 -9.82 3.82
CA ASN A 309 -12.29 -10.49 2.53
C ASN A 309 -10.99 -10.53 1.71
N LEU A 310 -9.90 -10.98 2.34
CA LEU A 310 -8.65 -11.31 1.65
C LEU A 310 -8.83 -12.59 0.83
N SER A 311 -8.32 -12.64 -0.39
CA SER A 311 -8.49 -13.79 -1.28
C SER A 311 -7.24 -14.09 -2.11
N GLY A 312 -7.25 -15.23 -2.80
CA GLY A 312 -6.14 -15.67 -3.65
C GLY A 312 -4.98 -16.28 -2.85
N SER A 313 -3.79 -16.28 -3.45
CA SER A 313 -2.57 -16.79 -2.81
C SER A 313 -1.85 -15.67 -2.09
N CYS A 314 -1.69 -15.81 -0.77
CA CYS A 314 -1.21 -14.77 0.11
C CYS A 314 -0.07 -15.28 0.99
N ARG A 315 0.91 -14.41 1.27
CA ARG A 315 2.04 -14.74 2.13
C ARG A 315 2.52 -13.56 2.96
N ILE A 316 2.80 -13.82 4.23
CA ILE A 316 3.55 -12.94 5.13
C ILE A 316 4.76 -13.72 5.63
N ARG A 317 5.97 -13.29 5.27
CA ARG A 317 7.21 -13.99 5.63
C ARG A 317 8.18 -13.09 6.35
N ASN A 318 8.91 -13.63 7.33
CA ASN A 318 9.98 -12.92 8.04
C ASN A 318 9.54 -11.55 8.58
N THR A 319 8.31 -11.43 9.05
CA THR A 319 7.69 -10.13 9.35
C THR A 319 7.41 -10.02 10.85
N THR A 320 7.83 -8.91 11.46
CA THR A 320 7.52 -8.59 12.86
C THR A 320 6.29 -7.72 12.92
N VAL A 321 5.31 -8.08 13.75
CA VAL A 321 4.15 -7.24 14.06
C VAL A 321 3.97 -7.20 15.56
N GLN A 322 4.15 -6.04 16.18
CA GLN A 322 4.30 -5.95 17.63
C GLN A 322 3.67 -4.70 18.22
N ASN A 323 3.29 -4.79 19.49
CA ASN A 323 2.74 -3.67 20.26
C ASN A 323 1.54 -3.00 19.56
N SER A 324 0.73 -3.77 18.82
CA SER A 324 -0.55 -3.28 18.31
C SER A 324 -1.52 -3.13 19.48
N PHE A 325 -2.43 -2.16 19.42
CA PHE A 325 -3.41 -1.94 20.49
C PHE A 325 -4.31 -3.17 20.62
N SER A 326 -4.89 -3.66 19.52
CA SER A 326 -5.63 -4.93 19.49
C SER A 326 -4.78 -6.06 18.91
N ASN A 327 -5.19 -6.66 17.80
CA ASN A 327 -4.53 -7.85 17.28
C ASN A 327 -3.27 -7.44 16.50
N ASN A 328 -2.27 -8.29 16.45
CA ASN A 328 -1.16 -8.03 15.52
C ASN A 328 -1.57 -8.36 14.08
N VAL A 329 -2.14 -9.54 13.83
CA VAL A 329 -2.65 -9.90 12.51
C VAL A 329 -4.08 -10.39 12.62
N ARG A 330 -5.00 -9.76 11.89
CA ARG A 330 -6.41 -10.16 11.86
C ARG A 330 -6.92 -10.31 10.44
N ILE A 331 -7.41 -11.49 10.08
CA ILE A 331 -8.05 -11.75 8.79
C ILE A 331 -9.48 -12.23 9.05
N TYR A 332 -10.45 -11.50 8.52
CA TYR A 332 -11.86 -11.87 8.56
C TYR A 332 -12.39 -12.01 7.14
N ASN A 333 -12.90 -13.19 6.78
CA ASN A 333 -13.58 -13.40 5.51
C ASN A 333 -15.03 -13.83 5.75
N ASN A 334 -15.95 -13.23 5.00
CA ASN A 334 -17.35 -13.62 4.95
C ASN A 334 -17.86 -13.84 3.52
N ALA A 335 -17.02 -13.58 2.51
CA ALA A 335 -17.34 -13.79 1.11
C ALA A 335 -16.90 -15.18 0.63
N PRO A 336 -17.58 -15.78 -0.37
CA PRO A 336 -17.25 -17.09 -0.93
C PRO A 336 -16.05 -17.05 -1.89
N THR A 337 -15.00 -16.32 -1.53
CA THR A 337 -13.75 -16.22 -2.28
C THR A 337 -12.65 -17.00 -1.57
N PRO A 338 -12.04 -18.02 -2.20
CA PRO A 338 -11.00 -18.81 -1.57
C PRO A 338 -9.77 -17.97 -1.17
N LEU A 339 -9.27 -18.23 0.03
CA LEU A 339 -7.99 -17.72 0.51
C LEU A 339 -7.03 -18.89 0.75
N LEU A 340 -5.84 -18.83 0.17
CA LEU A 340 -4.70 -19.64 0.56
C LEU A 340 -3.66 -18.71 1.19
N MET A 341 -3.45 -18.84 2.50
CA MET A 341 -2.56 -17.98 3.27
C MET A 341 -1.40 -18.79 3.84
N PHE A 342 -0.20 -18.22 3.74
CA PHE A 342 1.00 -18.71 4.40
C PHE A 342 1.61 -17.63 5.30
N ILE A 343 1.90 -17.96 6.55
CA ILE A 343 2.66 -17.11 7.47
C ILE A 343 3.81 -17.93 8.03
N ASP A 344 5.04 -17.44 7.88
CA ASP A 344 6.23 -18.18 8.30
C ASP A 344 7.47 -17.32 8.50
N GLU A 345 8.52 -17.96 9.03
CA GLU A 345 9.87 -17.43 9.02
C GLU A 345 10.86 -18.38 8.33
N ASP A 346 11.92 -17.78 7.82
CA ASP A 346 13.10 -18.47 7.34
C ASP A 346 13.98 -18.79 8.54
N VAL A 347 14.14 -20.08 8.84
CA VAL A 347 14.84 -20.65 10.00
C VAL A 347 16.27 -20.10 10.22
N ALA A 348 16.85 -19.44 9.21
CA ALA A 348 18.16 -18.79 9.28
C ALA A 348 18.17 -17.40 9.97
N ASN A 349 17.02 -16.79 10.26
CA ASN A 349 16.93 -15.51 10.97
C ASN A 349 16.29 -15.70 12.36
N THR A 350 16.99 -15.25 13.39
CA THR A 350 16.55 -15.34 14.78
C THR A 350 15.42 -14.36 15.09
N SER A 351 14.29 -14.92 15.50
CA SER A 351 13.21 -14.42 16.36
C SER A 351 12.58 -13.07 16.03
N ARG A 352 11.34 -13.12 15.52
CA ARG A 352 10.49 -11.96 15.33
C ARG A 352 9.13 -12.17 16.00
N TYR A 353 8.78 -11.17 16.80
CA TYR A 353 7.79 -11.25 17.86
C TYR A 353 6.40 -10.84 17.39
N LEU A 354 5.40 -11.57 17.88
CA LEU A 354 4.00 -11.16 17.88
C LEU A 354 3.56 -11.00 19.33
N ASN A 355 3.62 -9.77 19.85
CA ASN A 355 3.04 -9.41 21.15
C ASN A 355 1.92 -8.38 20.95
N ALA A 356 0.68 -8.78 21.17
CA ALA A 356 -0.48 -7.88 21.11
C ALA A 356 -0.77 -7.37 22.53
N LEU A 357 -1.06 -6.07 22.68
CA LEU A 357 -1.20 -5.46 24.00
C LEU A 357 -2.56 -5.66 24.67
N ASN A 358 -3.62 -5.99 23.92
CA ASN A 358 -4.96 -6.20 24.51
C ASN A 358 -5.76 -7.35 23.87
N ASP A 359 -5.24 -8.02 22.84
CA ASP A 359 -5.98 -9.05 22.08
C ASP A 359 -5.00 -10.11 21.53
N ASP A 360 -5.38 -10.81 20.46
CA ASP A 360 -4.62 -11.94 19.94
C ASP A 360 -3.36 -11.55 19.15
N GLY A 361 -2.35 -12.41 19.16
CA GLY A 361 -1.21 -12.32 18.23
C GLY A 361 -1.69 -12.47 16.78
N MET A 362 -2.45 -13.53 16.52
CA MET A 362 -3.11 -13.72 15.24
C MET A 362 -4.56 -14.15 15.43
N ARG A 363 -5.47 -13.54 14.68
CA ARG A 363 -6.89 -13.89 14.68
C ARG A 363 -7.40 -14.13 13.26
N PHE A 364 -7.93 -15.32 13.03
CA PHE A 364 -8.45 -15.78 11.74
C PHE A 364 -9.92 -16.14 11.87
N GLU A 365 -10.76 -15.53 11.04
CA GLU A 365 -12.21 -15.63 11.18
C GLU A 365 -12.87 -15.89 9.82
N ALA A 366 -13.69 -16.94 9.75
CA ALA A 366 -14.46 -17.27 8.56
C ALA A 366 -15.96 -17.40 8.90
N THR A 367 -16.81 -16.63 8.23
CA THR A 367 -18.27 -16.67 8.43
C THR A 367 -19.00 -16.81 7.08
N ASN A 368 -20.33 -16.91 7.12
CA ASN A 368 -21.19 -17.16 5.95
C ASN A 368 -20.73 -18.34 5.10
N MET A 369 -20.19 -18.08 3.91
CA MET A 369 -19.70 -19.08 2.95
C MET A 369 -18.20 -18.92 2.67
N ALA A 370 -17.47 -18.25 3.56
CA ALA A 370 -16.03 -18.06 3.40
C ALA A 370 -15.27 -19.39 3.39
N ASN A 371 -14.16 -19.43 2.64
CA ASN A 371 -13.29 -20.60 2.56
C ASN A 371 -11.83 -20.17 2.71
N ILE A 372 -11.21 -20.59 3.81
CA ILE A 372 -9.84 -20.20 4.16
C ILE A 372 -8.97 -21.45 4.34
N ALA A 373 -7.82 -21.49 3.67
CA ALA A 373 -6.71 -22.38 3.99
C ALA A 373 -5.57 -21.56 4.62
N MET A 374 -5.39 -21.70 5.93
CA MET A 374 -4.36 -21.04 6.72
C MET A 374 -3.18 -21.99 6.99
N ASN A 375 -1.96 -21.54 6.71
CA ASN A 375 -0.74 -22.27 7.04
C ASN A 375 0.16 -21.33 7.84
N VAL A 376 0.44 -21.67 9.10
CA VAL A 376 1.30 -20.90 9.98
C VAL A 376 2.36 -21.84 10.55
N PHE A 377 3.62 -21.62 10.19
CA PHE A 377 4.70 -22.49 10.59
C PHE A 377 6.01 -21.75 10.82
N ASP A 378 6.90 -22.35 11.60
CA ASP A 378 8.22 -21.80 11.91
C ASP A 378 8.15 -20.33 12.36
N THR A 379 7.12 -19.96 13.13
CA THR A 379 6.88 -18.59 13.62
C THR A 379 7.04 -18.52 15.14
N ASP A 380 7.54 -17.39 15.63
CA ASP A 380 7.68 -17.10 17.07
C ASP A 380 6.54 -16.20 17.58
N PHE A 381 5.93 -16.59 18.71
CA PHE A 381 4.91 -15.83 19.44
C PHE A 381 5.43 -15.48 20.83
N ASP A 382 5.18 -14.24 21.28
CA ASP A 382 5.60 -13.78 22.59
C ASP A 382 4.48 -13.02 23.30
N SER A 383 3.98 -13.61 24.39
CA SER A 383 3.17 -12.93 25.40
C SER A 383 2.04 -12.01 24.85
N SER A 384 1.16 -12.54 24.00
CA SER A 384 -0.09 -11.85 23.66
C SER A 384 -1.02 -11.79 24.89
N ASP A 385 -1.67 -10.65 25.09
CA ASP A 385 -2.67 -10.46 26.15
C ASP A 385 -3.88 -11.39 25.97
N GLY A 386 -4.37 -11.51 24.73
CA GLY A 386 -5.28 -12.55 24.27
C GLY A 386 -4.55 -13.84 23.90
N ASP A 387 -5.04 -14.60 22.93
CA ASP A 387 -4.38 -15.82 22.46
C ASP A 387 -3.15 -15.50 21.60
N HIS A 388 -2.19 -16.42 21.52
CA HIS A 388 -1.15 -16.28 20.49
C HIS A 388 -1.77 -16.46 19.11
N ILE A 389 -2.70 -17.41 18.99
CA ILE A 389 -3.52 -17.59 17.80
C ILE A 389 -4.95 -17.98 18.18
N GLN A 390 -5.91 -17.30 17.55
CA GLN A 390 -7.31 -17.67 17.54
C GLN A 390 -7.76 -17.95 16.10
N ALA A 391 -8.41 -19.09 15.88
CA ALA A 391 -9.08 -19.43 14.63
C ALA A 391 -10.55 -19.73 14.90
N ALA A 392 -11.45 -18.95 14.29
CA ALA A 392 -12.89 -19.03 14.50
C ALA A 392 -13.64 -19.26 13.19
N ILE A 393 -14.67 -20.13 13.24
CA ILE A 393 -15.60 -20.34 12.13
C ILE A 393 -17.06 -20.08 12.53
N GLY A 394 -17.89 -19.63 11.60
CA GLY A 394 -19.33 -19.45 11.78
C GLY A 394 -20.12 -19.87 10.55
N ASP A 395 -21.44 -19.94 10.69
CA ASP A 395 -22.38 -20.24 9.61
C ASP A 395 -21.98 -21.50 8.81
N SER A 396 -21.88 -21.40 7.48
CA SER A 396 -21.48 -22.46 6.57
C SER A 396 -20.02 -22.32 6.08
N ALA A 397 -19.17 -21.61 6.82
CA ALA A 397 -17.79 -21.35 6.40
C ALA A 397 -16.91 -22.61 6.46
N GLY A 398 -15.90 -22.66 5.59
CA GLY A 398 -14.85 -23.67 5.58
C GLY A 398 -13.51 -23.11 6.04
N MET A 399 -12.81 -23.84 6.90
CA MET A 399 -11.43 -23.53 7.29
C MET A 399 -10.55 -24.78 7.32
N VAL A 400 -9.36 -24.68 6.73
CA VAL A 400 -8.26 -25.63 6.92
C VAL A 400 -7.14 -24.87 7.62
N LEU A 401 -6.71 -25.32 8.80
CA LEU A 401 -5.62 -24.72 9.56
C LEU A 401 -4.47 -25.71 9.72
N ASN A 402 -3.31 -25.38 9.18
CA ASN A 402 -2.05 -26.05 9.49
C ASN A 402 -1.22 -25.12 10.39
N PHE A 403 -0.98 -25.53 11.63
CA PHE A 403 -0.24 -24.76 12.63
C PHE A 403 0.89 -25.62 13.20
N SER A 404 2.11 -25.45 12.69
CA SER A 404 3.19 -26.40 12.97
C SER A 404 4.55 -25.78 13.22
N ASN A 405 5.36 -26.41 14.09
CA ASN A 405 6.75 -26.00 14.36
C ASN A 405 6.89 -24.54 14.83
N ASN A 406 5.87 -23.97 15.46
CA ASN A 406 5.92 -22.62 16.00
C ASN A 406 6.48 -22.62 17.43
N THR A 407 7.15 -21.54 17.82
CA THR A 407 7.58 -21.32 19.21
C THR A 407 6.61 -20.35 19.87
N MET A 408 6.00 -20.75 20.97
CA MET A 408 4.97 -19.99 21.68
C MET A 408 5.40 -19.79 23.12
N ILE A 409 5.85 -18.59 23.46
CA ILE A 409 6.36 -18.29 24.80
C ILE A 409 5.49 -17.20 25.43
N ALA A 410 5.02 -17.44 26.65
CA ALA A 410 4.49 -16.40 27.52
C ALA A 410 5.47 -16.18 28.67
N THR A 411 6.21 -15.08 28.62
CA THR A 411 7.16 -14.68 29.67
C THR A 411 6.53 -13.72 30.68
N ASN A 412 5.41 -13.10 30.34
CA ASN A 412 4.69 -12.18 31.21
C ASN A 412 3.54 -12.88 31.94
N ALA A 413 3.66 -13.07 33.25
CA ALA A 413 2.67 -13.75 34.09
C ALA A 413 1.33 -13.00 34.27
N THR A 414 1.19 -11.77 33.74
CA THR A 414 -0.06 -10.98 33.85
C THR A 414 -0.97 -11.07 32.62
N VAL A 415 -0.51 -11.65 31.51
CA VAL A 415 -1.32 -11.80 30.28
C VAL A 415 -2.40 -12.85 30.47
N LEU A 416 -3.62 -12.65 29.96
CA LEU A 416 -4.75 -13.55 30.22
C LEU A 416 -4.82 -14.75 29.27
N GLY A 417 -4.12 -14.73 28.12
CA GLY A 417 -4.14 -15.80 27.13
C GLY A 417 -2.77 -16.47 26.87
N SER A 418 -2.21 -16.26 25.68
CA SER A 418 -1.00 -16.88 25.13
C SER A 418 -1.10 -18.38 24.83
N GLY A 419 -2.27 -18.82 24.35
CA GLY A 419 -2.51 -20.19 23.88
C GLY A 419 -2.94 -20.27 22.42
N ILE A 420 -3.41 -21.46 22.03
CA ILE A 420 -4.10 -21.72 20.78
C ILE A 420 -5.59 -21.86 21.07
N THR A 421 -6.43 -21.03 20.45
CA THR A 421 -7.89 -21.20 20.47
C THR A 421 -8.43 -21.55 19.10
N LEU A 422 -9.17 -22.66 19.02
CA LEU A 422 -9.93 -23.08 17.86
C LEU A 422 -11.41 -23.11 18.24
N ASN A 423 -12.24 -22.31 17.60
CA ASN A 423 -13.64 -22.21 17.99
C ASN A 423 -14.65 -22.09 16.83
N SER A 424 -15.91 -22.37 17.14
CA SER A 424 -17.04 -22.07 16.27
C SER A 424 -18.11 -21.20 16.93
N GLY A 425 -18.86 -20.46 16.10
CA GLY A 425 -20.08 -19.77 16.48
C GLY A 425 -21.23 -20.72 16.81
N GLY A 426 -22.26 -20.21 17.48
CA GLY A 426 -23.49 -20.96 17.75
C GLY A 426 -24.27 -21.25 16.45
N ASN A 427 -24.80 -22.46 16.30
CA ASN A 427 -25.59 -22.90 15.14
C ASN A 427 -24.84 -22.91 13.78
N PHE A 428 -23.57 -23.33 13.78
CA PHE A 428 -22.78 -23.49 12.55
C PHE A 428 -23.07 -24.81 11.81
N SER A 429 -22.97 -24.78 10.48
CA SER A 429 -23.08 -25.92 9.55
C SER A 429 -21.83 -26.12 8.68
N GLY A 430 -20.82 -25.26 8.85
CA GLY A 430 -19.53 -25.31 8.18
C GLY A 430 -18.55 -26.36 8.72
N SER A 431 -17.30 -26.31 8.27
CA SER A 431 -16.26 -27.27 8.68
C SER A 431 -14.92 -26.60 8.92
N MET A 432 -14.33 -26.85 10.09
CA MET A 432 -12.91 -26.60 10.37
C MET A 432 -12.16 -27.93 10.45
N THR A 433 -11.10 -28.04 9.65
CA THR A 433 -10.08 -29.06 9.82
C THR A 433 -8.79 -28.41 10.32
N PHE A 434 -8.12 -29.06 11.27
CA PHE A 434 -6.87 -28.52 11.81
C PHE A 434 -5.78 -29.59 11.97
N ASP A 435 -4.52 -29.17 11.84
CA ASP A 435 -3.34 -29.93 12.21
C ASP A 435 -2.44 -29.03 13.07
N VAL A 436 -2.35 -29.33 14.36
CA VAL A 436 -1.52 -28.62 15.34
C VAL A 436 -0.37 -29.55 15.74
N THR A 437 0.80 -29.38 15.12
CA THR A 437 1.89 -30.36 15.23
C THR A 437 3.26 -29.74 15.46
N GLY A 438 4.02 -30.24 16.44
CA GLY A 438 5.43 -29.86 16.62
C GLY A 438 5.66 -28.47 17.20
N ASN A 439 4.64 -27.81 17.75
CA ASN A 439 4.80 -26.48 18.34
C ASN A 439 5.44 -26.57 19.73
N THR A 440 6.21 -25.57 20.14
CA THR A 440 6.72 -25.47 21.52
C THR A 440 5.86 -24.49 22.29
N ILE A 441 4.99 -24.97 23.20
CA ILE A 441 4.09 -24.10 23.98
C ILE A 441 4.57 -24.00 25.42
N ASN A 442 5.01 -22.81 25.83
CA ASN A 442 5.55 -22.58 27.17
C ASN A 442 4.94 -21.31 27.80
N GLY A 443 4.39 -21.46 29.00
CA GLY A 443 3.92 -20.31 29.80
C GLY A 443 2.50 -19.81 29.49
N ALA A 444 1.70 -20.49 28.66
CA ALA A 444 0.31 -20.13 28.43
C ALA A 444 -0.46 -19.97 29.75
N ASN A 445 -1.14 -18.84 29.96
CA ASN A 445 -1.68 -18.46 31.27
C ASN A 445 -3.06 -19.07 31.54
N ALA A 446 -3.93 -19.14 30.52
CA ALA A 446 -5.26 -19.75 30.66
C ALA A 446 -5.31 -21.21 30.19
N LYS A 447 -5.09 -21.45 28.90
CA LYS A 447 -5.13 -22.77 28.26
C LYS A 447 -4.05 -22.80 27.19
N ALA A 448 -3.22 -23.84 27.18
CA ALA A 448 -2.23 -24.03 26.11
C ALA A 448 -2.91 -24.26 24.76
N ILE A 449 -3.91 -25.15 24.74
CA ILE A 449 -4.74 -25.42 23.57
C ILE A 449 -6.20 -25.53 24.02
N ASN A 450 -7.08 -24.79 23.36
CA ASN A 450 -8.50 -24.75 23.63
C ASN A 450 -9.28 -25.02 22.33
N VAL A 451 -10.03 -26.11 22.30
CA VAL A 451 -10.92 -26.44 21.18
C VAL A 451 -12.35 -26.32 21.67
N ASN A 452 -13.08 -25.33 21.18
CA ASN A 452 -14.42 -25.02 21.63
C ASN A 452 -15.43 -25.06 20.47
N GLN A 453 -16.20 -26.14 20.41
CA GLN A 453 -17.33 -26.24 19.49
C GLN A 453 -18.56 -25.60 20.14
N GLY A 454 -19.11 -24.55 19.53
CA GLY A 454 -20.29 -23.86 20.05
C GLY A 454 -21.48 -24.81 20.25
N THR A 455 -22.15 -24.72 21.41
CA THR A 455 -23.30 -25.57 21.73
C THR A 455 -24.53 -25.16 20.94
N THR A 456 -25.17 -26.12 20.25
CA THR A 456 -26.45 -25.95 19.55
C THR A 456 -27.58 -25.80 20.55
N THR A 457 -28.21 -24.62 20.66
CA THR A 457 -29.45 -24.47 21.43
C THR A 457 -30.69 -24.88 20.63
N LEU A 458 -30.53 -25.12 19.32
CA LEU A 458 -31.56 -25.63 18.42
C LEU A 458 -30.95 -26.71 17.52
N ASP A 459 -31.69 -27.80 17.38
CA ASP A 459 -31.35 -29.12 16.81
C ASP A 459 -31.02 -29.11 15.28
N GLY A 460 -30.15 -28.21 14.80
CA GLY A 460 -29.94 -27.98 13.36
C GLY A 460 -28.53 -27.58 12.88
N GLY A 461 -27.56 -27.39 13.78
CA GLY A 461 -26.16 -27.16 13.37
C GLY A 461 -25.42 -28.49 13.17
N THR A 462 -25.05 -28.81 11.93
CA THR A 462 -24.31 -30.05 11.56
C THR A 462 -22.81 -29.83 11.36
N GLY A 463 -22.29 -28.66 11.77
CA GLY A 463 -20.91 -28.32 11.47
C GLY A 463 -19.90 -29.12 12.28
N THR A 464 -18.67 -29.24 11.77
CA THR A 464 -17.60 -30.05 12.37
C THR A 464 -16.36 -29.22 12.70
N ILE A 465 -15.73 -29.50 13.84
CA ILE A 465 -14.33 -29.13 14.12
C ILE A 465 -13.59 -30.45 14.35
N SER A 466 -12.58 -30.76 13.54
CA SER A 466 -11.85 -32.04 13.63
C SER A 466 -10.40 -31.91 13.20
N GLY A 467 -9.49 -32.66 13.80
CA GLY A 467 -8.07 -32.49 13.51
C GLY A 467 -7.14 -33.27 14.43
N ASN A 468 -5.85 -33.06 14.23
CA ASN A 468 -4.78 -33.70 15.00
C ASN A 468 -4.07 -32.68 15.92
N ILE A 469 -3.66 -33.13 17.11
CA ILE A 469 -2.76 -32.41 18.01
C ILE A 469 -1.62 -33.36 18.36
N ILE A 470 -0.41 -33.12 17.85
CA ILE A 470 0.69 -34.09 17.92
C ILE A 470 2.00 -33.40 18.30
N ASN A 471 2.74 -33.96 19.29
CA ASN A 471 4.09 -33.51 19.67
C ASN A 471 4.20 -32.00 19.95
N ASN A 472 3.32 -31.44 20.79
CA ASN A 472 3.35 -30.03 21.20
C ASN A 472 3.79 -29.82 22.66
#